data_AF-A0A0N8PTU1-F1
#
_entry.id   AF-A0A0N8PTU1-F1
#
_cell.length_a   1.000
_cell.length_b   1.000
_cell.length_c   1.000
_cell.angle_alpha   90.00
_cell.angle_beta   90.00
_cell.angle_gamma   90.00
#
_symmetry.space_group_name_H-M   'P 1'
#
loop_
_entity.id
_entity.type
_entity.pdbx_description
1 polymer ?
#
loop_
_entity_poly.entity_id
_entity_poly.type
_entity_poly.pdbx_seq_one_letter_code
_entity_poly.pdbx_strand_id
1 'polypeptide(L)'
;MELSYYFYTDFQTREEIDEFLLEQARKAVEDRADFKISRQEESEEGEGDTLDFICKSFCVSTNLSFVQDIAKEFDLDVNFRLWISVYPSGGAKFIQFIGNLLGGTTGDAILLDEHDIKVLERRRQSLAVNNYYFDGDFSKLGLPYANGFYQKFVLQVAVSNMNSDIIQMLKPEIIHIANDCIDEGKMNLIEDPDIRSEFGICRNDFKVNVQNFFKRVLERFEGDCQLRIEEGYLIRDYREIVLLERTDGVITVNENAKEKSLLDEVGLG
;
A
#
# COMPACT_ATOMS: atom_id res chain seq x y z
N MET A 1 8.36 -16.82 -2.41
CA MET A 1 8.17 -15.41 -2.02
C MET A 1 7.66 -15.43 -0.60
N GLU A 2 8.37 -14.77 0.30
CA GLU A 2 8.03 -14.73 1.71
C GLU A 2 7.19 -13.49 2.00
N LEU A 3 6.15 -13.66 2.81
CA LEU A 3 5.19 -12.62 3.17
C LEU A 3 4.83 -12.74 4.66
N SER A 4 4.38 -11.63 5.24
CA SER A 4 3.75 -11.61 6.56
C SER A 4 2.36 -11.01 6.46
N TYR A 5 1.35 -11.74 6.93
CA TYR A 5 -0.03 -11.27 6.99
C TYR A 5 -0.44 -11.00 8.43
N TYR A 6 -0.84 -9.77 8.73
CA TYR A 6 -1.33 -9.35 10.03
C TYR A 6 -2.81 -9.02 9.92
N PHE A 7 -3.61 -9.45 10.87
CA PHE A 7 -5.04 -9.17 10.87
C PHE A 7 -5.61 -9.10 12.28
N TYR A 8 -6.74 -8.43 12.38
CA TYR A 8 -7.59 -8.46 13.56
C TYR A 8 -8.47 -9.71 13.59
N THR A 9 -8.59 -10.33 14.75
CA THR A 9 -9.61 -11.35 15.03
C THR A 9 -10.23 -11.18 16.40
N ASP A 10 -11.51 -11.52 16.51
CA ASP A 10 -12.30 -11.58 17.75
C ASP A 10 -12.38 -13.00 18.35
N PHE A 11 -11.73 -13.99 17.73
CA PHE A 11 -11.65 -15.36 18.25
C PHE A 11 -11.03 -15.35 19.66
N GLN A 12 -11.63 -16.11 20.56
CA GLN A 12 -11.28 -16.11 21.98
C GLN A 12 -10.27 -17.20 22.31
N THR A 13 -10.21 -18.26 21.50
CA THR A 13 -9.28 -19.38 21.71
C THR A 13 -8.40 -19.64 20.50
N ARG A 14 -7.28 -20.32 20.76
CA ARG A 14 -6.34 -20.70 19.71
C ARG A 14 -6.95 -21.72 18.75
N GLU A 15 -7.75 -22.64 19.27
CA GLU A 15 -8.44 -23.65 18.49
C GLU A 15 -9.43 -23.04 17.50
N GLU A 16 -10.17 -22.00 17.90
CA GLU A 16 -11.08 -21.27 17.00
C GLU A 16 -10.32 -20.65 15.82
N ILE A 17 -9.19 -20.01 16.09
CA ILE A 17 -8.33 -19.41 15.05
C ILE A 17 -7.78 -20.51 14.13
N ASP A 18 -7.24 -21.59 14.69
CA ASP A 18 -6.69 -22.70 13.92
C ASP A 18 -7.73 -23.34 13.01
N GLU A 19 -8.92 -23.63 13.53
CA GLU A 19 -10.02 -24.22 12.75
C GLU A 19 -10.45 -23.29 11.63
N PHE A 20 -10.58 -21.98 11.91
CA PHE A 20 -10.89 -20.97 10.92
C PHE A 20 -9.84 -20.91 9.80
N LEU A 21 -8.55 -20.87 10.14
CA LEU A 21 -7.45 -20.81 9.18
C LEU A 21 -7.44 -22.05 8.28
N LEU A 22 -7.57 -23.24 8.87
CA LEU A 22 -7.61 -24.51 8.14
C LEU A 22 -8.84 -24.60 7.24
N GLU A 23 -9.99 -24.08 7.66
CA GLU A 23 -11.19 -24.01 6.83
C GLU A 23 -10.97 -23.10 5.62
N GLN A 24 -10.44 -21.89 5.81
CA GLN A 24 -10.18 -20.96 4.70
C GLN A 24 -9.13 -21.50 3.72
N ALA A 25 -8.10 -22.18 4.23
CA ALA A 25 -7.09 -22.83 3.42
C ALA A 25 -7.68 -23.99 2.58
N ARG A 26 -8.55 -24.82 3.18
CA ARG A 26 -9.26 -25.89 2.45
C ARG A 26 -10.24 -25.37 1.41
N LYS A 27 -10.82 -24.17 1.58
CA LYS A 27 -11.64 -23.54 0.53
C LYS A 27 -10.81 -23.12 -0.68
N ALA A 28 -9.55 -22.74 -0.48
CA ALA A 28 -8.64 -22.41 -1.58
C ALA A 28 -8.07 -23.67 -2.26
N VAL A 29 -7.74 -24.69 -1.46
CA VAL A 29 -7.13 -25.95 -1.92
C VAL A 29 -8.21 -27.01 -2.17
N GLU A 30 -8.62 -27.17 -3.42
CA GLU A 30 -9.73 -28.06 -3.85
C GLU A 30 -9.51 -29.54 -3.54
N ASP A 31 -8.25 -30.00 -3.42
CA ASP A 31 -7.91 -31.39 -3.10
C ASP A 31 -7.34 -31.53 -1.67
N ARG A 32 -8.05 -32.30 -0.83
CA ARG A 32 -7.63 -32.60 0.56
C ARG A 32 -6.35 -33.43 0.64
N ALA A 33 -5.96 -34.15 -0.42
CA ALA A 33 -4.79 -35.01 -0.43
C ALA A 33 -3.45 -34.25 -0.43
N ASP A 34 -3.46 -32.96 -0.77
CA ASP A 34 -2.27 -32.12 -0.91
C ASP A 34 -2.00 -31.23 0.31
N PHE A 35 -2.69 -31.46 1.43
CA PHE A 35 -2.68 -30.56 2.59
C PHE A 35 -2.04 -31.24 3.80
N LYS A 36 -0.82 -30.82 4.17
CA LYS A 36 -0.11 -31.29 5.36
C LYS A 36 -0.30 -30.30 6.50
N ILE A 37 -0.65 -30.81 7.69
CA ILE A 37 -0.83 -30.00 8.90
C ILE A 37 0.15 -30.50 9.96
N SER A 38 0.80 -29.57 10.65
CA SER A 38 1.62 -29.83 11.83
C SER A 38 1.24 -28.85 12.93
N ARG A 39 1.19 -29.33 14.17
CA ARG A 39 1.06 -28.50 15.36
C ARG A 39 2.28 -28.72 16.22
N GLN A 40 2.89 -27.65 16.69
CA GLN A 40 3.94 -27.72 17.69
C GLN A 40 3.48 -26.95 18.91
N GLU A 41 3.35 -27.69 20.02
CA GLU A 41 3.24 -27.11 21.35
C GLU A 41 4.65 -26.67 21.78
N GLU A 42 4.72 -25.48 22.36
CA GLU A 42 5.99 -24.83 22.72
C GLU A 42 6.85 -25.64 23.70
N SER A 43 8.18 -25.51 23.55
CA SER A 43 9.15 -25.95 24.55
C SER A 43 9.80 -24.80 25.34
N GLU A 44 9.72 -23.55 24.85
CA GLU A 44 10.33 -22.36 25.47
C GLU A 44 9.26 -21.28 25.76
N GLU A 45 9.51 -20.38 26.72
CA GLU A 45 8.54 -19.35 27.09
C GLU A 45 8.48 -18.21 26.04
N GLY A 46 7.35 -18.08 25.33
CA GLY A 46 6.96 -16.85 24.65
C GLY A 46 6.96 -16.87 23.12
N GLU A 47 7.20 -18.01 22.50
CA GLU A 47 7.13 -18.20 21.04
C GLU A 47 5.67 -18.46 20.57
N GLY A 48 4.79 -18.92 21.47
CA GLY A 48 3.39 -19.32 21.27
C GLY A 48 3.20 -20.56 20.39
N ASP A 49 2.21 -21.41 20.71
CA ASP A 49 1.90 -22.61 19.90
C ASP A 49 1.76 -22.28 18.41
N THR A 50 2.42 -23.09 17.58
CA THR A 50 2.44 -22.90 16.13
C THR A 50 1.59 -23.94 15.42
N LEU A 51 0.82 -23.44 14.46
CA LEU A 51 0.13 -24.23 13.46
C LEU A 51 0.82 -23.98 12.12
N ASP A 52 1.36 -25.06 11.56
CA ASP A 52 1.86 -25.07 10.19
C ASP A 52 0.89 -25.82 9.28
N PHE A 53 0.58 -25.22 8.14
CA PHE A 53 -0.08 -25.95 7.06
C PHE A 53 0.56 -25.67 5.71
N ILE A 54 0.80 -26.75 4.98
CA ILE A 54 1.56 -26.77 3.74
C ILE A 54 0.70 -27.40 2.64
N CYS A 55 0.62 -26.72 1.50
CA CYS A 55 0.07 -27.26 0.27
C CYS A 55 1.02 -27.03 -0.92
N LYS A 56 0.66 -27.52 -2.11
CA LYS A 56 1.48 -27.32 -3.33
C LYS A 56 1.63 -25.86 -3.76
N SER A 57 0.78 -24.96 -3.27
CA SER A 57 0.78 -23.55 -3.68
C SER A 57 1.47 -22.63 -2.67
N PHE A 58 1.33 -22.90 -1.38
CA PHE A 58 1.87 -22.07 -0.31
C PHE A 58 2.01 -22.86 1.00
N CYS A 59 2.85 -22.32 1.89
CA CYS A 59 3.02 -22.72 3.27
C CYS A 59 2.62 -21.56 4.18
N VAL A 60 1.94 -21.85 5.29
CA VAL A 60 1.61 -20.87 6.33
C VAL A 60 2.06 -21.41 7.67
N SER A 61 2.64 -20.54 8.48
CA SER A 61 2.93 -20.74 9.88
C SER A 61 2.32 -19.61 10.70
N THR A 62 1.63 -19.93 11.79
CA THR A 62 1.11 -18.91 12.71
C THR A 62 2.19 -18.45 13.68
N ASN A 63 2.25 -17.16 13.95
CA ASN A 63 3.18 -16.60 14.93
C ASN A 63 2.57 -15.34 15.56
N LEU A 64 2.88 -14.99 16.80
CA LEU A 64 2.42 -13.73 17.44
C LEU A 64 3.52 -12.65 17.54
N SER A 65 4.74 -12.98 17.17
CA SER A 65 5.90 -12.08 17.17
C SER A 65 5.64 -10.87 16.27
N PHE A 66 6.10 -9.70 16.75
CA PHE A 66 6.09 -8.41 16.04
C PHE A 66 4.70 -7.79 15.75
N VAL A 67 3.61 -8.42 16.19
CA VAL A 67 2.25 -7.88 15.97
C VAL A 67 2.10 -6.46 16.56
N GLN A 68 2.61 -6.23 17.78
CA GLN A 68 2.52 -4.91 18.43
C GLN A 68 3.36 -3.83 17.73
N ASP A 69 4.54 -4.20 17.22
CA ASP A 69 5.42 -3.28 16.50
C ASP A 69 4.75 -2.84 15.18
N ILE A 70 4.20 -3.81 14.43
CA ILE A 70 3.48 -3.55 13.18
C ILE A 70 2.21 -2.75 13.40
N ALA A 71 1.43 -3.08 14.43
CA ALA A 71 0.23 -2.32 14.80
C ALA A 71 0.57 -0.84 15.05
N LYS A 72 1.70 -0.57 15.71
CA LYS A 72 2.17 0.78 16.00
C LYS A 72 2.76 1.49 14.77
N GLU A 73 3.61 0.81 14.01
CA GLU A 73 4.28 1.37 12.83
C GLU A 73 3.29 1.78 11.76
N PHE A 74 2.30 0.93 11.49
CA PHE A 74 1.31 1.14 10.44
C PHE A 74 0.02 1.78 10.94
N ASP A 75 -0.11 2.05 12.25
CA ASP A 75 -1.33 2.57 12.89
C ASP A 75 -2.56 1.72 12.52
N LEU A 76 -2.49 0.42 12.82
CA LEU A 76 -3.52 -0.58 12.52
C LEU A 76 -3.93 -1.33 13.79
N ASP A 77 -5.21 -1.65 13.91
CA ASP A 77 -5.69 -2.55 14.95
C ASP A 77 -5.57 -4.01 14.50
N VAL A 78 -4.43 -4.65 14.78
CA VAL A 78 -4.16 -6.06 14.44
C VAL A 78 -3.66 -6.81 15.67
N ASN A 79 -4.03 -8.08 15.80
CA ASN A 79 -3.69 -8.90 16.98
C ASN A 79 -3.19 -10.31 16.64
N PHE A 80 -3.06 -10.64 15.35
CA PHE A 80 -2.59 -11.95 14.91
C PHE A 80 -1.70 -11.84 13.68
N ARG A 81 -0.74 -12.77 13.53
CA ARG A 81 0.17 -12.83 12.37
C ARG A 81 0.27 -14.24 11.79
N LEU A 82 0.36 -14.28 10.47
CA LEU A 82 0.77 -15.43 9.68
C LEU A 82 2.10 -15.12 8.97
N TRP A 83 3.04 -16.04 9.04
CA TRP A 83 4.19 -16.09 8.16
C TRP A 83 3.89 -17.02 6.99
N ILE A 84 4.19 -16.58 5.76
CA ILE A 84 3.69 -17.24 4.55
C ILE A 84 4.80 -17.35 3.51
N SER A 85 4.98 -18.56 2.98
CA SER A 85 5.83 -18.82 1.81
C SER A 85 4.97 -19.20 0.61
N VAL A 86 5.00 -18.41 -0.46
CA VAL A 86 4.30 -18.70 -1.71
C VAL A 86 5.26 -19.35 -2.72
N TYR A 87 4.87 -20.52 -3.24
CA TYR A 87 5.65 -21.28 -4.21
C TYR A 87 5.41 -20.78 -5.65
N PRO A 88 6.30 -21.10 -6.61
CA PRO A 88 6.10 -20.76 -8.02
C PRO A 88 4.74 -21.22 -8.53
N SER A 89 4.03 -20.35 -9.25
CA SER A 89 2.65 -20.58 -9.74
C SER A 89 1.57 -20.71 -8.65
N GLY A 90 1.92 -20.54 -7.37
CA GLY A 90 0.98 -20.60 -6.24
C GLY A 90 0.17 -19.32 -6.01
N GLY A 91 0.51 -18.23 -6.71
CA GLY A 91 -0.04 -16.88 -6.47
C GLY A 91 -1.57 -16.82 -6.50
N ALA A 92 -2.22 -17.37 -7.53
CA ALA A 92 -3.68 -17.34 -7.64
C ALA A 92 -4.39 -18.05 -6.47
N LYS A 93 -3.88 -19.20 -6.03
CA LYS A 93 -4.44 -19.95 -4.89
C LYS A 93 -4.13 -19.28 -3.56
N PHE A 94 -2.97 -18.67 -3.43
CA PHE A 94 -2.62 -17.84 -2.27
C PHE A 94 -3.53 -16.60 -2.16
N ILE A 95 -3.75 -15.87 -3.26
CA ILE A 95 -4.67 -14.72 -3.28
C ILE A 95 -6.09 -15.15 -2.91
N GLN A 96 -6.55 -16.29 -3.43
CA GLN A 96 -7.85 -16.85 -3.03
C GLN A 96 -7.91 -17.14 -1.53
N PHE A 97 -6.84 -17.69 -0.94
CA PHE A 97 -6.76 -17.91 0.49
C PHE A 97 -6.83 -16.60 1.29
N ILE A 98 -6.07 -15.58 0.89
CA ILE A 98 -6.15 -14.23 1.50
C ILE A 98 -7.55 -13.63 1.37
N GLY A 99 -8.18 -13.77 0.20
CA GLY A 99 -9.56 -13.34 -0.03
C GLY A 99 -10.55 -14.02 0.92
N ASN A 100 -10.39 -15.32 1.15
CA ASN A 100 -11.20 -16.06 2.13
C ASN A 100 -10.98 -15.56 3.57
N LEU A 101 -9.73 -15.26 3.96
CA LEU A 101 -9.42 -14.70 5.28
C LEU A 101 -10.07 -13.33 5.48
N LEU A 102 -9.94 -12.45 4.49
CA LEU A 102 -10.56 -11.12 4.52
C LEU A 102 -12.09 -11.21 4.53
N GLY A 103 -12.68 -12.14 3.78
CA GLY A 103 -14.13 -12.36 3.80
C GLY A 103 -14.66 -12.94 5.12
N GLY A 104 -13.81 -13.67 5.85
CA GLY A 104 -14.15 -14.33 7.12
C GLY A 104 -13.77 -13.56 8.38
N THR A 105 -13.08 -12.43 8.27
CA THR A 105 -12.65 -11.60 9.41
C THR A 105 -13.15 -10.17 9.26
N THR A 106 -13.27 -9.46 10.38
CA THR A 106 -13.55 -8.01 10.42
C THR A 106 -12.35 -7.23 10.92
N GLY A 107 -12.33 -5.92 10.71
CA GLY A 107 -11.28 -5.04 11.24
C GLY A 107 -10.09 -4.89 10.30
N ASP A 108 -8.97 -4.40 10.83
CA ASP A 108 -7.84 -4.06 10.00
C ASP A 108 -7.03 -5.31 9.60
N ALA A 109 -6.36 -5.24 8.46
CA ALA A 109 -5.44 -6.27 8.00
C ALA A 109 -4.35 -5.67 7.11
N ILE A 110 -3.18 -6.28 7.08
CA ILE A 110 -2.08 -5.88 6.20
C ILE A 110 -1.27 -7.10 5.77
N LEU A 111 -0.95 -7.19 4.48
CA LEU A 111 -0.01 -8.15 3.92
C LEU A 111 1.25 -7.39 3.53
N LEU A 112 2.38 -7.81 4.06
CA LEU A 112 3.70 -7.26 3.79
C LEU A 112 4.57 -8.30 3.07
N ASP A 113 5.48 -7.86 2.22
CA ASP A 113 6.55 -8.71 1.70
C ASP A 113 7.75 -8.80 2.65
N GLU A 114 8.81 -9.47 2.21
CA GLU A 114 10.05 -9.65 2.99
C GLU A 114 10.83 -8.34 3.29
N HIS A 115 10.47 -7.24 2.65
CA HIS A 115 11.06 -5.91 2.84
C HIS A 115 10.08 -4.93 3.49
N ASP A 116 9.03 -5.45 4.14
CA ASP A 116 7.96 -4.67 4.76
C ASP A 116 7.21 -3.74 3.77
N ILE A 117 7.22 -4.09 2.47
CA ILE A 117 6.46 -3.39 1.45
C ILE A 117 5.02 -3.91 1.46
N LYS A 118 4.05 -2.99 1.47
CA LYS A 118 2.63 -3.33 1.45
C LYS A 118 2.22 -4.02 0.15
N VAL A 119 1.64 -5.19 0.30
CA VAL A 119 1.01 -5.98 -0.77
C VAL A 119 -0.51 -5.78 -0.79
N LEU A 120 -1.17 -5.77 0.38
CA LEU A 120 -2.57 -5.35 0.55
C LEU A 120 -2.84 -4.85 1.98
N GLU A 121 -3.81 -3.96 2.15
CA GLU A 121 -4.21 -3.42 3.44
C GLU A 121 -5.72 -3.23 3.44
N ARG A 122 -6.36 -3.72 4.50
CA ARG A 122 -7.75 -3.43 4.80
C ARG A 122 -7.78 -2.47 5.98
N ARG A 123 -8.42 -1.32 5.80
CA ARG A 123 -8.80 -0.42 6.89
C ARG A 123 -10.31 -0.38 6.98
N ARG A 124 -10.87 -0.84 8.09
CA ARG A 124 -12.33 -0.96 8.28
C ARG A 124 -12.97 -1.79 7.15
N GLN A 125 -13.62 -1.13 6.17
CA GLN A 125 -14.29 -1.77 5.04
C GLN A 125 -13.59 -1.51 3.69
N SER A 126 -12.55 -0.68 3.68
CA SER A 126 -11.79 -0.39 2.46
C SER A 126 -10.63 -1.35 2.33
N LEU A 127 -10.44 -1.91 1.13
CA LEU A 127 -9.32 -2.79 0.80
C LEU A 127 -8.51 -2.16 -0.32
N ALA A 128 -7.21 -1.99 -0.10
CA ALA A 128 -6.24 -1.54 -1.10
C ALA A 128 -5.25 -2.66 -1.41
N VAL A 129 -4.83 -2.77 -2.67
CA VAL A 129 -3.85 -3.77 -3.13
C VAL A 129 -2.73 -3.11 -3.93
N ASN A 130 -1.56 -3.74 -3.88
CA ASN A 130 -0.40 -3.36 -4.68
C ASN A 130 -0.34 -4.21 -5.95
N ASN A 131 -0.60 -3.60 -7.10
CA ASN A 131 -0.65 -4.27 -8.39
C ASN A 131 0.71 -4.73 -8.94
N TYR A 132 1.83 -4.46 -8.26
CA TYR A 132 3.14 -5.04 -8.62
C TYR A 132 3.31 -6.49 -8.18
N TYR A 133 2.44 -6.99 -7.29
CA TYR A 133 2.48 -8.37 -6.85
C TYR A 133 1.54 -9.22 -7.69
N PHE A 134 1.95 -10.47 -7.92
CA PHE A 134 1.14 -11.48 -8.61
C PHE A 134 0.64 -11.04 -9.99
N ASP A 135 1.51 -10.37 -10.76
CA ASP A 135 1.22 -9.85 -12.10
C ASP A 135 0.00 -8.89 -12.14
N GLY A 136 -0.33 -8.27 -11.01
CA GLY A 136 -1.49 -7.39 -10.85
C GLY A 136 -2.83 -8.13 -10.82
N ASP A 137 -2.85 -9.46 -10.93
CA ASP A 137 -4.08 -10.25 -10.97
C ASP A 137 -4.58 -10.58 -9.56
N PHE A 138 -5.26 -9.61 -8.95
CA PHE A 138 -5.99 -9.77 -7.70
C PHE A 138 -7.44 -10.24 -7.91
N SER A 139 -7.83 -10.69 -9.11
CA SER A 139 -9.20 -11.13 -9.40
C SER A 139 -9.69 -12.27 -8.50
N LYS A 140 -8.75 -13.05 -7.94
CA LYS A 140 -9.03 -14.17 -7.04
C LYS A 140 -9.34 -13.76 -5.59
N LEU A 141 -9.18 -12.49 -5.22
CA LEU A 141 -9.55 -12.01 -3.89
C LEU A 141 -11.04 -12.20 -3.59
N GLY A 142 -11.90 -12.13 -4.60
CA GLY A 142 -13.35 -12.23 -4.42
C GLY A 142 -13.97 -11.07 -3.64
N LEU A 143 -13.23 -9.97 -3.47
CA LEU A 143 -13.65 -8.77 -2.76
C LEU A 143 -13.39 -7.52 -3.62
N PRO A 144 -14.22 -6.46 -3.52
CA PRO A 144 -13.89 -5.17 -4.11
C PRO A 144 -12.62 -4.59 -3.48
N TYR A 145 -11.73 -4.02 -4.29
CA TYR A 145 -10.52 -3.36 -3.83
C TYR A 145 -10.19 -2.13 -4.68
N ALA A 146 -9.39 -1.24 -4.12
CA ALA A 146 -8.72 -0.18 -4.85
C ALA A 146 -7.28 -0.59 -5.20
N ASN A 147 -6.82 -0.22 -6.39
CA ASN A 147 -5.41 -0.36 -6.76
C ASN A 147 -4.60 0.79 -6.16
N GLY A 148 -3.41 0.45 -5.64
CA GLY A 148 -2.37 1.38 -5.22
C GLY A 148 -2.32 1.61 -3.71
N PHE A 149 -1.09 1.63 -3.19
CA PHE A 149 -0.76 2.18 -1.87
C PHE A 149 -0.16 3.56 -2.05
N TYR A 150 -1.00 4.57 -1.89
CA TYR A 150 -0.56 5.94 -2.03
C TYR A 150 0.03 6.42 -0.71
N GLN A 151 1.25 5.97 -0.40
CA GLN A 151 2.02 6.49 0.71
C GLN A 151 2.93 7.62 0.20
N LYS A 152 2.55 8.85 0.56
CA LYS A 152 3.32 10.10 0.47
C LYS A 152 3.59 10.60 -0.96
N PHE A 153 3.16 11.84 -1.23
CA PHE A 153 3.52 12.57 -2.45
C PHE A 153 4.36 13.78 -2.07
N VAL A 154 5.67 13.69 -2.21
CA VAL A 154 6.51 14.88 -2.08
C VAL A 154 6.41 15.65 -3.38
N LEU A 155 5.70 16.78 -3.35
CA LEU A 155 5.65 17.75 -4.43
C LEU A 155 6.88 18.66 -4.30
N GLN A 156 7.99 18.29 -4.93
CA GLN A 156 9.14 19.19 -4.94
C GLN A 156 8.91 20.26 -6.02
N VAL A 157 8.87 21.53 -5.61
CA VAL A 157 8.81 22.66 -6.54
C VAL A 157 10.18 23.34 -6.54
N ALA A 158 11.04 22.94 -7.46
CA ALA A 158 12.29 23.63 -7.70
C ALA A 158 12.01 24.85 -8.59
N VAL A 159 11.96 26.04 -7.99
CA VAL A 159 11.79 27.30 -8.73
C VAL A 159 13.15 27.93 -8.93
N SER A 160 13.61 28.02 -10.18
CA SER A 160 14.82 28.77 -10.48
C SER A 160 14.50 30.26 -10.41
N ASN A 161 15.30 31.03 -9.67
CA ASN A 161 15.25 32.51 -9.61
C ASN A 161 14.04 33.17 -8.95
N MET A 162 13.29 32.50 -8.05
CA MET A 162 12.26 33.18 -7.25
C MET A 162 12.66 33.45 -5.81
N ASN A 163 12.16 34.58 -5.29
CA ASN A 163 12.31 34.96 -3.89
C ASN A 163 11.53 33.98 -3.01
N SER A 164 12.14 33.49 -1.92
CA SER A 164 11.57 32.47 -1.02
C SER A 164 10.19 32.81 -0.46
N ASP A 165 9.82 34.09 -0.47
CA ASP A 165 8.54 34.62 0.01
C ASP A 165 7.35 34.15 -0.84
N ILE A 166 7.55 33.90 -2.14
CA ILE A 166 6.49 33.47 -3.07
C ILE A 166 5.99 32.07 -2.72
N ILE A 167 6.90 31.17 -2.31
CA ILE A 167 6.55 29.79 -1.92
C ILE A 167 5.66 29.80 -0.68
N GLN A 168 5.96 30.66 0.30
CA GLN A 168 5.15 30.80 1.51
C GLN A 168 3.76 31.39 1.22
N MET A 169 3.65 32.27 0.22
CA MET A 169 2.36 32.82 -0.23
C MET A 169 1.50 31.81 -1.00
N LEU A 170 2.11 30.88 -1.73
CA LEU A 170 1.40 29.90 -2.56
C LEU A 170 0.96 28.64 -1.80
N LYS A 171 1.59 28.30 -0.67
CA LYS A 171 1.23 27.15 0.17
C LYS A 171 -0.27 27.04 0.49
N PRO A 172 -0.97 28.11 0.94
CA PRO A 172 -2.40 28.04 1.20
C PRO A 172 -3.24 27.76 -0.05
N GLU A 173 -2.86 28.30 -1.21
CA GLU A 173 -3.56 28.04 -2.47
C GLU A 173 -3.36 26.61 -2.97
N ILE A 174 -2.15 26.05 -2.79
CA ILE A 174 -1.86 24.66 -3.15
C ILE A 174 -2.65 23.70 -2.26
N ILE A 175 -2.79 23.99 -0.97
CA ILE A 175 -3.71 23.27 -0.07
C ILE A 175 -5.15 23.39 -0.55
N HIS A 176 -5.59 24.59 -0.96
CA HIS A 176 -6.94 24.81 -1.44
C HIS A 176 -7.24 24.00 -2.72
N ILE A 177 -6.35 24.04 -3.71
CA ILE A 177 -6.45 23.24 -4.94
C ILE A 177 -6.45 21.74 -4.61
N ALA A 178 -5.64 21.31 -3.63
CA ALA A 178 -5.57 19.92 -3.19
C ALA A 178 -6.90 19.47 -2.55
N ASN A 179 -7.49 20.31 -1.71
CA ASN A 179 -8.79 20.04 -1.08
C ASN A 179 -9.94 20.07 -2.10
N ASP A 180 -9.90 20.97 -3.09
CA ASP A 180 -10.91 21.06 -4.16
C ASP A 180 -10.89 19.86 -5.11
N CYS A 181 -9.74 19.20 -5.23
CA CYS A 181 -9.56 18.05 -6.10
C CYS A 181 -9.87 16.70 -5.42
N ILE A 182 -10.33 16.70 -4.15
CA ILE A 182 -10.50 15.47 -3.35
C ILE A 182 -11.83 15.44 -2.60
N ASP A 183 -12.54 14.32 -2.71
CA ASP A 183 -13.84 14.16 -2.07
C ASP A 183 -13.77 13.85 -0.56
N GLU A 184 -12.73 13.18 0.00
CA GLU A 184 -12.85 12.62 1.37
C GLU A 184 -11.56 12.54 2.20
N GLY A 185 -10.93 13.67 2.58
CA GLY A 185 -9.93 13.65 3.66
C GLY A 185 -9.00 14.86 3.76
N LYS A 186 -8.36 15.01 4.93
CA LYS A 186 -7.54 16.17 5.30
C LYS A 186 -6.09 16.02 4.80
N MET A 187 -5.59 17.03 4.10
CA MET A 187 -4.18 17.15 3.67
C MET A 187 -3.31 17.77 4.75
N ASN A 188 -2.06 17.30 4.89
CA ASN A 188 -1.04 17.96 5.70
C ASN A 188 0.17 18.34 4.84
N LEU A 189 0.63 19.58 4.95
CA LEU A 189 1.93 19.99 4.43
C LEU A 189 3.04 19.52 5.37
N ILE A 190 4.10 18.97 4.81
CA ILE A 190 5.33 18.67 5.54
C ILE A 190 6.43 19.56 4.97
N GLU A 191 6.98 20.45 5.78
CA GLU A 191 8.13 21.25 5.38
C GLU A 191 9.41 20.44 5.59
N ASP A 192 10.31 20.49 4.62
CA ASP A 192 11.69 20.09 4.87
C ASP A 192 12.37 21.23 5.66
N PRO A 193 12.79 20.98 6.92
CA PRO A 193 13.38 22.03 7.75
C PRO A 193 14.73 22.53 7.19
N ASP A 194 15.39 21.75 6.33
CA ASP A 194 16.71 22.05 5.77
C ASP A 194 16.62 22.79 4.42
N ILE A 195 15.46 22.79 3.75
CA ILE A 195 15.25 23.44 2.45
C ILE A 195 14.01 24.33 2.45
N ARG A 196 14.20 25.64 2.69
CA ARG A 196 13.12 26.64 2.77
C ARG A 196 12.30 26.81 1.48
N SER A 197 12.83 26.34 0.34
CA SER A 197 12.19 26.41 -0.98
C SER A 197 11.42 25.15 -1.36
N GLU A 198 11.30 24.17 -0.46
CA GLU A 198 10.66 22.89 -0.75
C GLU A 198 9.59 22.56 0.30
N PHE A 199 8.54 21.85 -0.11
CA PHE A 199 7.51 21.35 0.80
C PHE A 199 6.88 20.08 0.23
N GLY A 200 6.62 19.07 1.07
CA GLY A 200 5.90 17.86 0.69
C GLY A 200 4.41 17.94 1.02
N ILE A 201 3.59 17.13 0.33
CA ILE A 201 2.17 16.96 0.64
C ILE A 201 1.94 15.52 1.12
N CYS A 202 1.61 15.35 2.40
CA CYS A 202 1.39 14.03 2.96
C CYS A 202 -0.10 13.73 3.16
N ARG A 203 -0.52 12.53 2.75
CA ARG A 203 -1.87 12.01 2.92
C ARG A 203 -1.84 10.48 2.89
N ASN A 204 -2.77 9.86 3.63
CA ASN A 204 -3.17 8.48 3.42
C ASN A 204 -4.32 8.45 2.40
N ASP A 205 -4.27 7.53 1.44
CA ASP A 205 -5.29 7.32 0.39
C ASP A 205 -5.50 8.54 -0.53
N PHE A 206 -4.57 8.73 -1.46
CA PHE A 206 -4.64 9.74 -2.51
C PHE A 206 -5.35 9.18 -3.75
N LYS A 207 -6.62 9.52 -3.96
CA LYS A 207 -7.27 9.39 -5.28
C LYS A 207 -7.56 10.78 -5.82
N VAL A 208 -6.65 11.27 -6.65
CA VAL A 208 -6.79 12.52 -7.40
C VAL A 208 -6.37 12.22 -8.82
N ASN A 209 -6.97 12.88 -9.81
CA ASN A 209 -6.32 12.99 -11.10
C ASN A 209 -5.06 13.84 -10.92
N VAL A 210 -3.96 13.17 -10.56
CA VAL A 210 -2.69 13.73 -10.11
C VAL A 210 -2.18 14.78 -11.11
N GLN A 211 -2.44 14.56 -12.40
CA GLN A 211 -2.10 15.49 -13.48
C GLN A 211 -2.91 16.78 -13.46
N ASN A 212 -4.23 16.71 -13.29
CA ASN A 212 -5.07 17.89 -13.20
C ASN A 212 -4.75 18.72 -11.95
N PHE A 213 -4.48 18.05 -10.83
CA PHE A 213 -3.99 18.73 -9.63
C PHE A 213 -2.68 19.46 -9.89
N PHE A 214 -1.66 18.76 -10.41
CA PHE A 214 -0.35 19.37 -10.65
C PHE A 214 -0.35 20.41 -11.76
N LYS A 215 -1.18 20.26 -12.78
CA LYS A 215 -1.38 21.29 -13.82
C LYS A 215 -1.96 22.57 -13.22
N ARG A 216 -3.03 22.45 -12.41
CA ARG A 216 -3.63 23.60 -11.71
C ARG A 216 -2.64 24.28 -10.77
N VAL A 217 -1.73 23.53 -10.17
CA VAL A 217 -0.64 24.04 -9.35
C VAL A 217 0.39 24.81 -10.21
N LEU A 218 0.88 24.24 -11.32
CA LEU A 218 1.84 24.88 -12.22
C LEU A 218 1.30 26.15 -12.93
N GLU A 219 0.00 26.21 -13.18
CA GLU A 219 -0.68 27.40 -13.71
C GLU A 219 -0.59 28.61 -12.74
N ARG A 220 -0.28 28.38 -11.45
CA ARG A 220 -0.15 29.43 -10.43
C ARG A 220 1.27 29.92 -10.19
N PHE A 221 2.28 29.20 -10.69
CA PHE A 221 3.67 29.64 -10.62
C PHE A 221 3.97 30.62 -11.77
N GLU A 222 4.80 31.63 -11.51
CA GLU A 222 5.51 32.36 -12.57
C GLU A 222 6.95 31.83 -12.62
N GLY A 223 7.63 31.93 -13.77
CA GLY A 223 8.99 31.43 -13.94
C GLY A 223 9.10 29.92 -14.21
N ASP A 224 10.34 29.48 -14.41
CA ASP A 224 10.66 28.09 -14.73
C ASP A 224 10.59 27.26 -13.45
N CYS A 225 9.89 26.14 -13.53
CA CYS A 225 9.73 25.23 -12.40
C CYS A 225 9.62 23.79 -12.89
N GLN A 226 10.18 22.89 -12.09
CA GLN A 226 10.02 21.46 -12.29
C GLN A 226 9.23 20.87 -11.14
N LEU A 227 8.34 19.95 -11.51
CA LEU A 227 7.54 19.19 -10.58
C LEU A 227 8.01 17.74 -10.59
N ARG A 228 8.49 17.31 -9.43
CA ARG A 228 9.14 16.01 -9.27
C ARG A 228 8.45 15.21 -8.18
N ILE A 229 8.40 13.89 -8.36
CA ILE A 229 8.09 12.96 -7.28
C ILE A 229 9.42 12.50 -6.71
N GLU A 230 9.68 12.89 -5.46
CA GLU A 230 10.67 12.24 -4.60
C GLU A 230 9.93 11.27 -3.67
N GLU A 231 10.29 9.98 -3.77
CA GLU A 231 9.73 8.87 -2.98
C GLU A 231 8.20 8.80 -2.88
N GLY A 232 7.59 8.17 -3.89
CA GLY A 232 6.41 7.32 -3.71
C GLY A 232 6.82 5.86 -3.98
N TYR A 233 6.20 4.90 -3.31
CA TYR A 233 6.46 3.44 -3.41
C TYR A 233 6.20 2.86 -4.82
N LEU A 234 6.90 3.33 -5.85
CA LEU A 234 6.51 3.05 -7.23
C LEU A 234 7.66 2.90 -8.22
N ILE A 235 8.93 3.06 -7.85
CA ILE A 235 9.98 3.07 -8.87
C ILE A 235 11.30 2.45 -8.37
N ARG A 236 11.43 1.13 -8.56
CA ARG A 236 12.66 0.37 -8.26
C ARG A 236 13.91 0.91 -8.97
N ASP A 237 13.74 1.62 -10.09
CA ASP A 237 14.83 2.04 -10.97
C ASP A 237 15.12 3.55 -10.97
N TYR A 238 14.32 4.37 -10.27
CA TYR A 238 14.50 5.83 -10.23
C TYR A 238 14.25 6.36 -8.83
N ARG A 239 15.24 7.07 -8.26
CA ARG A 239 15.09 7.81 -7.00
C ARG A 239 14.15 9.02 -7.13
N GLU A 240 13.92 9.48 -8.36
CA GLU A 240 13.22 10.71 -8.68
C GLU A 240 12.63 10.64 -10.10
N ILE A 241 11.40 11.11 -10.30
CA ILE A 241 10.80 11.27 -11.63
C ILE A 241 10.18 12.67 -11.77
N VAL A 242 10.57 13.37 -12.84
CA VAL A 242 9.94 14.63 -13.26
C VAL A 242 8.63 14.30 -13.99
N LEU A 243 7.50 14.74 -13.45
CA LEU A 243 6.17 14.53 -14.05
C LEU A 243 5.83 15.62 -15.06
N LEU A 244 6.08 16.86 -14.66
CA LEU A 244 5.71 18.06 -15.38
C LEU A 244 6.85 19.06 -15.23
N GLU A 245 7.15 19.77 -16.31
CA GLU A 245 8.16 20.82 -16.33
C GLU A 245 7.57 22.05 -17.01
N ARG A 246 7.78 23.22 -16.42
CA ARG A 246 7.49 24.50 -17.05
C ARG A 246 8.80 25.22 -17.35
N THR A 247 9.05 25.47 -18.63
CA THR A 247 10.25 26.17 -19.12
C THR A 247 9.81 27.19 -20.16
N ASP A 248 10.28 28.44 -20.05
CA ASP A 248 9.93 29.55 -20.94
C ASP A 248 8.41 29.76 -21.06
N GLY A 249 7.67 29.50 -19.98
CA GLY A 249 6.22 29.62 -19.93
C GLY A 249 5.43 28.47 -20.56
N VAL A 250 6.08 27.44 -21.09
CA VAL A 250 5.45 26.25 -21.68
C VAL A 250 5.46 25.10 -20.69
N ILE A 251 4.30 24.50 -20.41
CA ILE A 251 4.17 23.30 -19.56
C ILE A 251 4.30 22.06 -20.44
N THR A 252 5.28 21.22 -20.14
CA THR A 252 5.55 19.94 -20.80
C THR A 252 5.24 18.79 -19.85
N VAL A 253 4.50 17.79 -20.34
CA VAL A 253 4.19 16.55 -19.61
C VAL A 253 5.23 15.50 -19.97
N ASN A 254 5.82 14.84 -18.98
CA ASN A 254 6.65 13.67 -19.21
C ASN A 254 5.74 12.45 -19.44
N GLU A 255 5.46 12.13 -20.71
CA GLU A 255 4.56 11.03 -21.08
C GLU A 255 5.08 9.65 -20.60
N ASN A 256 6.40 9.45 -20.48
CA ASN A 256 6.97 8.22 -19.92
C ASN A 256 6.74 8.10 -18.41
N ALA A 257 6.75 9.25 -17.71
CA ALA A 257 6.41 9.30 -16.30
C ALA A 257 4.91 9.15 -16.08
N LYS A 258 4.09 9.67 -16.98
CA LYS A 258 2.64 9.48 -17.01
C LYS A 258 2.25 8.02 -17.12
N GLU A 259 2.85 7.26 -18.03
CA GLU A 259 2.59 5.82 -18.19
C GLU A 259 3.03 4.99 -16.97
N LYS A 260 4.03 5.48 -16.21
CA LYS A 260 4.54 4.82 -15.00
C LYS A 260 3.90 5.27 -13.69
N SER A 261 3.31 6.47 -13.64
CA SER A 261 2.67 7.06 -12.45
C SER A 261 1.14 7.04 -12.51
N LEU A 262 0.55 6.98 -13.71
CA LEU A 262 -0.83 6.57 -13.93
C LEU A 262 -0.85 5.05 -14.02
N LEU A 263 -1.06 4.40 -12.89
CA LEU A 263 -1.76 3.12 -12.92
C LEU A 263 -3.19 3.45 -13.36
N ASP A 264 -3.51 3.05 -14.59
CA ASP A 264 -4.81 3.09 -15.27
C ASP A 264 -5.98 3.63 -14.41
N GLU A 265 -6.34 4.88 -14.67
CA GLU A 265 -7.70 5.34 -14.41
C GLU A 265 -8.65 4.48 -15.27
N VAL A 266 -9.54 3.78 -14.59
CA VAL A 266 -10.76 3.13 -15.10
C VAL A 266 -10.54 1.80 -15.80
N GLY A 267 -10.99 0.72 -15.17
CA GLY A 267 -11.21 -0.55 -15.85
C GLY A 267 -12.17 -0.37 -17.02
N LEU A 268 -11.63 -0.32 -18.24
CA LEU A 268 -12.26 -0.64 -19.52
C LEU A 268 -11.13 -0.81 -20.56
N GLY A 269 -10.76 -2.06 -20.83
CA GLY A 269 -9.85 -2.50 -21.88
C GLY A 269 -9.85 -4.01 -22.00
#